data_AF-A0A840P9A2-F1
#
_entry.id   AF-A0A840P9A2-F1
#
_cell.length_a   1.000
_cell.length_b   1.000
_cell.length_c   1.000
_cell.angle_alpha   90.00
_cell.angle_beta   90.00
_cell.angle_gamma   90.00
#
_symmetry.space_group_name_H-M   'P 1'
#
loop_
_entity.id
_entity.type
_entity.pdbx_description
1 polymer ?
#
loop_
_entity_poly.entity_id
_entity_poly.type
_entity_poly.pdbx_seq_one_letter_code
_entity_poly.pdbx_strand_id
1 'polypeptide(L)'
;MADLRSAGMLATAPGGHPTQLLAGSGLEAEMTEFISDAAQAPAFVQARLAEGADYLKIVIDDGAVHGAELPAMTPDVAAALAAAAHEAGLRVIAHAITASEVEIALDAGADGLAHVWSDLAPDDPASQRLAERVRAQGSSS
;
A
#
# COMPACT_ATOMS: atom_id res chain seq x y z
N MET A 1 18.54 15.95 -13.96
CA MET A 1 17.09 16.02 -13.66
C MET A 1 16.82 14.98 -12.61
N ALA A 2 16.21 15.36 -11.49
CA ALA A 2 15.78 14.40 -10.48
C ALA A 2 14.44 13.81 -10.95
N ASP A 3 14.37 12.50 -11.15
CA ASP A 3 13.11 11.77 -11.30
C ASP A 3 12.36 11.89 -9.97
N LEU A 4 11.45 12.87 -9.86
CA LEU A 4 10.51 12.88 -8.74
C LEU A 4 9.45 11.82 -9.06
N ARG A 5 9.77 10.55 -8.78
CA ARG A 5 8.82 9.45 -8.98
C ARG A 5 7.61 9.68 -8.07
N SER A 6 6.47 10.01 -8.67
CA SER A 6 5.26 10.37 -7.94
C SER A 6 4.31 9.18 -7.87
N ALA A 7 3.74 8.94 -6.69
CA ALA A 7 2.67 7.96 -6.51
C ALA A 7 1.30 8.47 -7.02
N GLY A 8 1.19 9.77 -7.34
CA GLY A 8 -0.11 10.43 -7.38
C GLY A 8 -0.82 10.31 -6.02
N MET A 9 -2.15 10.23 -6.04
CA MET A 9 -2.94 9.90 -4.85
C MET A 9 -2.67 8.47 -4.38
N LEU A 10 -2.50 8.26 -3.06
CA LEU A 10 -2.39 6.90 -2.51
C LEU A 10 -3.77 6.19 -2.46
N ALA A 11 -3.78 4.87 -2.58
CA ALA A 11 -4.98 4.06 -2.36
C ALA A 11 -5.09 3.66 -0.88
N THR A 12 -6.18 4.05 -0.22
CA THR A 12 -6.48 3.63 1.15
C THR A 12 -7.98 3.51 1.40
N ALA A 13 -8.34 2.80 2.47
CA ALA A 13 -9.72 2.66 2.91
C ALA A 13 -10.28 4.01 3.42
N PRO A 14 -11.60 4.26 3.28
CA PRO A 14 -12.24 5.43 3.88
C PRO A 14 -11.98 5.50 5.39
N GLY A 15 -11.38 6.60 5.85
CA GLY A 15 -11.00 6.79 7.27
C GLY A 15 -9.79 5.98 7.73
N GLY A 16 -9.11 5.27 6.82
CA GLY A 16 -7.88 4.52 7.11
C GLY A 16 -6.63 5.38 7.13
N HIS A 17 -5.47 4.77 7.39
CA HIS A 17 -4.19 5.47 7.33
C HIS A 17 -3.93 6.06 5.93
N PRO A 18 -3.39 7.29 5.78
CA PRO A 18 -2.97 8.23 6.83
C PRO A 18 -3.99 9.34 7.15
N THR A 19 -5.28 9.16 6.87
CA THR A 19 -6.28 10.25 7.00
C THR A 19 -6.32 10.89 8.39
N GLN A 20 -6.11 10.08 9.44
CA GLN A 20 -6.01 10.54 10.82
C GLN A 20 -4.83 11.49 11.08
N LEU A 21 -3.75 11.39 10.30
CA LEU A 21 -2.60 12.30 10.41
C LEU A 21 -2.85 13.63 9.71
N LEU A 22 -3.76 13.64 8.73
CA LEU A 22 -4.13 14.86 8.01
C LEU A 22 -5.21 15.65 8.75
N ALA A 23 -5.93 15.04 9.70
CA ALA A 23 -6.97 15.71 10.46
C ALA A 23 -6.41 16.93 11.22
N GLY A 24 -6.94 18.11 10.92
CA GLY A 24 -6.52 19.40 11.48
C GLY A 24 -5.26 20.00 10.81
N SER A 25 -4.74 19.38 9.75
CA SER A 25 -3.52 19.85 9.06
C SER A 25 -3.78 20.90 7.97
N GLY A 26 -5.03 20.99 7.47
CA GLY A 26 -5.37 21.79 6.29
C GLY A 26 -5.08 21.08 4.96
N LEU A 27 -4.49 19.87 5.00
CA LEU A 27 -4.19 19.02 3.84
C LEU A 27 -5.24 17.91 3.62
N GLU A 28 -6.33 17.89 4.38
CA GLU A 28 -7.40 16.88 4.24
C GLU A 28 -8.01 16.91 2.83
N ALA A 29 -8.09 18.09 2.23
CA ALA A 29 -8.57 18.29 0.88
C ALA A 29 -7.63 17.70 -0.20
N GLU A 30 -6.40 17.33 0.16
CA GLU A 30 -5.48 16.63 -0.75
C GLU A 30 -5.75 15.12 -0.80
N MET A 31 -6.59 14.56 0.09
CA MET A 31 -7.04 13.16 0.05
C MET A 31 -8.52 13.08 -0.30
N THR A 32 -8.82 13.08 -1.60
CA THR A 32 -10.20 13.16 -2.10
C THR A 32 -10.78 11.84 -2.58
N GLU A 33 -9.97 10.79 -2.71
CA GLU A 33 -10.41 9.50 -3.24
C GLU A 33 -10.01 8.35 -2.32
N PHE A 34 -10.96 7.45 -2.09
CA PHE A 34 -10.82 6.27 -1.24
C PHE A 34 -11.33 5.04 -1.97
N ILE A 35 -10.86 3.86 -1.57
CA ILE A 35 -11.28 2.59 -2.16
C ILE A 35 -11.71 1.60 -1.07
N SER A 36 -12.86 0.98 -1.25
CA SER A 36 -13.42 0.00 -0.31
C SER A 36 -13.98 -1.26 -0.99
N ASP A 37 -13.95 -1.31 -2.32
CA ASP A 37 -14.44 -2.43 -3.12
C ASP A 37 -13.46 -2.73 -4.27
N ALA A 38 -13.12 -4.01 -4.44
CA ALA A 38 -12.23 -4.48 -5.48
C ALA A 38 -12.70 -4.07 -6.90
N ALA A 39 -14.01 -3.95 -7.14
CA ALA A 39 -14.55 -3.51 -8.42
C ALA A 39 -14.17 -2.06 -8.78
N GLN A 40 -13.75 -1.24 -7.82
CA GLN A 40 -13.32 0.14 -8.04
C GLN A 40 -11.87 0.22 -8.53
N ALA A 41 -11.08 -0.84 -8.36
CA ALA A 41 -9.64 -0.83 -8.63
C ALA A 41 -9.26 -0.39 -10.06
N PRO A 42 -9.91 -0.87 -11.14
CA PRO A 42 -9.55 -0.43 -12.48
C PRO A 42 -9.72 1.08 -12.67
N ALA A 43 -10.83 1.65 -12.20
CA ALA A 43 -11.09 3.09 -12.32
C ALA A 43 -10.10 3.91 -11.49
N PHE A 44 -9.80 3.45 -10.27
CA PHE A 44 -8.83 4.11 -9.39
C PHE A 44 -7.44 4.16 -10.03
N VAL A 45 -6.97 3.05 -10.60
CA VAL A 45 -5.66 2.98 -11.27
C VAL A 45 -5.60 3.89 -12.50
N GLN A 46 -6.65 3.92 -13.31
CA GLN A 46 -6.70 4.81 -14.48
C GLN A 46 -6.64 6.29 -14.07
N ALA A 47 -7.24 6.67 -12.94
CA ALA A 47 -7.12 8.03 -12.42
C ALA A 47 -5.67 8.38 -12.05
N ARG A 48 -4.92 7.45 -11.42
CA ARG A 48 -3.50 7.66 -11.10
C ARG A 48 -2.63 7.76 -12.35
N LEU A 49 -2.91 6.96 -13.38
CA LEU A 49 -2.25 7.10 -14.68
C LEU A 49 -2.51 8.48 -15.31
N ALA A 50 -3.75 8.97 -15.26
CA ALA A 50 -4.11 10.29 -15.79
C ALA A 50 -3.42 11.44 -15.02
N GLU A 51 -3.10 11.23 -13.74
CA GLU A 51 -2.29 12.14 -12.91
C GLU A 51 -0.79 12.07 -13.23
N GLY A 52 -0.36 11.09 -14.04
CA GLY A 52 1.05 10.85 -14.34
C GLY A 52 1.81 10.10 -13.25
N ALA A 53 1.13 9.26 -12.45
CA ALA A 53 1.78 8.43 -11.45
C ALA A 53 2.74 7.42 -12.10
N ASP A 54 3.93 7.28 -11.52
CA ASP A 54 4.97 6.34 -11.97
C ASP A 54 4.82 4.95 -11.32
N TYR A 55 4.08 4.89 -10.22
CA TYR A 55 3.75 3.68 -9.48
C TYR A 55 2.46 3.92 -8.69
N LEU A 56 1.75 2.85 -8.39
CA LEU A 56 0.62 2.87 -7.46
C LEU A 56 1.14 2.68 -6.03
N LYS A 57 0.73 3.55 -5.10
CA LYS A 57 0.96 3.34 -3.67
C LYS A 57 -0.33 2.86 -3.00
N ILE A 58 -0.27 1.72 -2.31
CA ILE A 58 -1.39 1.17 -1.52
C ILE A 58 -1.07 1.23 -0.03
N VAL A 59 -2.08 1.37 0.81
CA VAL A 59 -1.94 1.43 2.27
C VAL A 59 -2.75 0.31 2.93
N ILE A 60 -2.03 -0.55 3.65
CA ILE A 60 -2.54 -1.65 4.44
C ILE A 60 -1.99 -1.42 5.87
N ASP A 61 -2.68 -0.58 6.65
CA ASP A 61 -2.33 -0.25 8.03
C ASP A 61 -3.60 -0.08 8.85
N ASP A 62 -3.82 -0.98 9.80
CA ASP A 62 -4.96 -0.98 10.72
C ASP A 62 -4.73 -0.08 11.96
N GLY A 63 -3.56 0.54 12.07
CA GLY A 63 -3.18 1.43 13.15
C GLY A 63 -2.73 0.72 14.43
N ALA A 64 -2.73 -0.61 14.50
CA ALA A 64 -2.47 -1.36 15.73
C ALA A 64 -1.07 -1.06 16.32
N VAL A 65 -0.05 -0.94 15.45
CA VAL A 65 1.33 -0.57 15.86
C VAL A 65 1.37 0.79 16.57
N HIS A 66 0.44 1.68 16.24
CA HIS A 66 0.34 3.02 16.81
C HIS A 66 -0.73 3.12 17.92
N GLY A 67 -1.29 2.00 18.38
CA GLY A 67 -2.31 1.97 19.42
C GLY A 67 -3.67 2.50 18.96
N ALA A 68 -3.95 2.47 17.66
CA ALA A 68 -5.24 2.84 17.07
C ALA A 68 -5.95 1.60 16.51
N GLU A 69 -7.22 1.77 16.17
CA GLU A 69 -8.03 0.81 15.42
C GLU A 69 -8.65 1.55 14.23
N LEU A 70 -8.09 1.34 13.04
CA LEU A 70 -8.43 2.04 11.81
C LEU A 70 -9.00 1.07 10.77
N PRO A 71 -9.90 1.55 9.90
CA PRO A 71 -10.24 0.82 8.68
C PRO A 71 -8.98 0.57 7.85
N ALA A 72 -8.70 -0.70 7.54
CA ALA A 72 -7.61 -1.10 6.67
C ALA A 72 -8.13 -1.62 5.33
N MET A 73 -7.29 -1.50 4.30
CA MET A 73 -7.55 -2.12 3.00
C MET A 73 -7.61 -3.65 3.15
N THR A 74 -8.64 -4.25 2.57
CA THR A 74 -8.82 -5.70 2.61
C THR A 74 -7.93 -6.42 1.58
N PRO A 75 -7.61 -7.70 1.77
CA PRO A 75 -6.75 -8.45 0.84
C PRO A 75 -7.28 -8.51 -0.61
N ASP A 76 -8.59 -8.60 -0.79
CA ASP A 76 -9.24 -8.63 -2.10
C ASP A 76 -9.12 -7.29 -2.83
N VAL A 77 -9.27 -6.16 -2.12
CA VAL A 77 -9.05 -4.82 -2.68
C VAL A 77 -7.58 -4.63 -3.06
N ALA A 78 -6.66 -5.05 -2.19
CA ALA A 78 -5.21 -4.98 -2.46
C ALA A 78 -4.84 -5.78 -3.71
N ALA A 79 -5.33 -7.01 -3.84
CA ALA A 79 -5.08 -7.86 -5.00
C ALA A 79 -5.68 -7.28 -6.30
N ALA A 80 -6.89 -6.73 -6.24
CA ALA A 80 -7.53 -6.10 -7.39
C ALA A 80 -6.78 -4.85 -7.85
N LEU A 81 -6.29 -4.03 -6.92
CA LEU A 81 -5.45 -2.87 -7.22
C LEU A 81 -4.13 -3.27 -7.84
N ALA A 82 -3.47 -4.29 -7.32
CA ALA A 82 -2.21 -4.76 -7.85
C ALA A 82 -2.35 -5.31 -9.27
N ALA A 83 -3.36 -6.16 -9.51
CA ALA A 83 -3.66 -6.67 -10.84
C ALA A 83 -3.92 -5.53 -11.84
N ALA A 84 -4.79 -4.58 -11.48
CA ALA A 84 -5.10 -3.43 -12.34
C ALA A 84 -3.87 -2.53 -12.59
N ALA A 85 -3.01 -2.33 -11.59
CA ALA A 85 -1.76 -1.58 -11.73
C ALA A 85 -0.80 -2.26 -12.69
N HIS A 86 -0.61 -3.58 -12.56
CA HIS A 86 0.26 -4.35 -13.44
C HIS A 86 -0.25 -4.39 -14.88
N GLU A 87 -1.56 -4.53 -15.10
CA GLU A 87 -2.19 -4.40 -16.42
C GLU A 87 -1.96 -3.02 -17.05
N ALA A 88 -1.92 -1.99 -16.21
CA ALA A 88 -1.60 -0.61 -16.57
C ALA A 88 -0.10 -0.32 -16.73
N GLY A 89 0.77 -1.28 -16.46
CA GLY A 89 2.24 -1.12 -16.51
C GLY A 89 2.84 -0.35 -15.33
N LEU A 90 2.09 -0.17 -14.24
CA LEU A 90 2.56 0.44 -13.00
C LEU A 90 3.11 -0.62 -12.05
N ARG A 91 4.14 -0.25 -11.30
CA ARG A 91 4.57 -1.00 -10.10
C ARG A 91 3.69 -0.63 -8.91
N VAL A 92 3.62 -1.52 -7.92
CA VAL A 92 2.85 -1.34 -6.69
C VAL A 92 3.78 -1.27 -5.50
N ILE A 93 3.70 -0.19 -4.72
CA ILE A 93 4.45 -0.03 -3.48
C ILE A 93 3.46 -0.01 -2.30
N ALA A 94 3.59 -0.95 -1.37
CA ALA A 94 2.70 -1.07 -0.23
C ALA A 94 3.29 -0.41 1.02
N HIS A 95 2.49 0.41 1.69
CA HIS A 95 2.67 0.71 3.11
C HIS A 95 2.01 -0.41 3.92
N ALA A 96 2.83 -1.12 4.70
CA ALA A 96 2.44 -2.17 5.64
C ALA A 96 3.49 -2.18 6.75
N ILE A 97 3.07 -2.31 8.02
CA ILE A 97 3.95 -2.12 9.18
C ILE A 97 3.87 -3.25 10.22
N THR A 98 2.95 -4.19 10.04
CA THR A 98 2.92 -5.49 10.73
C THR A 98 3.31 -6.63 9.79
N ALA A 99 3.73 -7.76 10.36
CA ALA A 99 4.03 -8.96 9.63
C ALA A 99 2.82 -9.45 8.82
N SER A 100 1.62 -9.42 9.41
CA SER A 100 0.37 -9.80 8.73
C SER A 100 0.03 -8.88 7.56
N GLU A 101 0.17 -7.57 7.70
CA GLU A 101 -0.07 -6.63 6.60
C GLU A 101 0.93 -6.81 5.47
N VAL A 102 2.19 -7.11 5.81
CA VAL A 102 3.21 -7.43 4.82
C VAL A 102 2.87 -8.73 4.10
N GLU A 103 2.37 -9.76 4.79
CA GLU A 103 1.90 -10.98 4.12
C GLU A 103 0.79 -10.67 3.10
N ILE A 104 -0.19 -9.84 3.49
CA ILE A 104 -1.27 -9.39 2.59
C ILE A 104 -0.69 -8.64 1.39
N ALA A 105 0.23 -7.70 1.60
CA ALA A 105 0.86 -6.94 0.51
C ALA A 105 1.59 -7.85 -0.48
N LEU A 106 2.36 -8.81 0.03
CA LEU A 106 3.11 -9.76 -0.78
C LEU A 106 2.18 -10.70 -1.56
N ASP A 107 1.12 -11.20 -0.91
CA ASP A 107 0.13 -12.09 -1.54
C ASP A 107 -0.70 -11.36 -2.61
N ALA A 108 -0.97 -10.07 -2.40
CA ALA A 108 -1.61 -9.21 -3.39
C ALA A 108 -0.73 -8.94 -4.62
N GLY A 109 0.59 -9.14 -4.52
CA GLY A 109 1.53 -8.90 -5.61
C GLY A 109 2.19 -7.51 -5.58
N ALA A 110 2.35 -6.90 -4.40
CA ALA A 110 3.16 -5.68 -4.28
C ALA A 110 4.59 -5.90 -4.79
N ASP A 111 5.14 -4.93 -5.51
CA ASP A 111 6.52 -4.97 -6.03
C ASP A 111 7.55 -4.45 -5.01
N GLY A 112 7.09 -3.78 -3.95
CA GLY A 112 7.95 -3.26 -2.89
C GLY A 112 7.17 -2.81 -1.66
N LEU A 113 7.89 -2.67 -0.55
CA LEU A 113 7.38 -2.20 0.73
C LEU A 113 7.97 -0.82 1.06
N ALA A 114 7.14 0.09 1.56
CA ALA A 114 7.57 1.41 2.02
C ALA A 114 8.27 1.36 3.39
N HIS A 115 7.96 0.35 4.21
CA HIS A 115 8.49 0.18 5.56
C HIS A 115 8.89 -1.27 5.84
N VAL A 116 9.70 -1.45 6.90
CA VAL A 116 9.93 -2.76 7.53
C VAL A 116 8.88 -2.94 8.62
N TRP A 117 8.34 -4.15 8.75
CA TRP A 117 7.39 -4.46 9.82
C TRP A 117 8.06 -4.38 11.20
N SER A 118 7.28 -4.03 12.23
CA SER A 118 7.81 -3.66 13.56
C SER A 118 7.17 -4.41 14.73
N ASP A 119 6.23 -5.30 14.46
CA ASP A 119 5.46 -6.06 15.45
C ASP A 119 6.12 -7.39 15.86
N LEU A 120 7.16 -7.82 15.15
CA LEU A 120 7.93 -9.03 15.44
C LEU A 120 9.41 -8.73 15.66
N ALA A 121 10.05 -9.52 16.54
CA ALA A 121 11.49 -9.44 16.73
C ALA A 121 12.25 -9.92 15.47
N PRO A 122 13.46 -9.40 15.18
CA PRO A 122 14.23 -9.80 13.99
C PRO A 122 14.61 -11.29 13.94
N ASP A 123 14.78 -11.92 15.11
CA ASP A 123 15.09 -13.34 15.26
C ASP A 123 13.84 -14.24 15.28
N ASP A 124 12.65 -13.66 15.23
CA ASP A 124 11.40 -14.42 15.07
C ASP A 124 11.41 -15.20 13.74
N PRO A 125 11.11 -16.51 13.74
CA PRO A 125 11.04 -17.30 12.52
C PRO A 125 10.10 -16.73 11.45
N ALA A 126 9.00 -16.06 11.83
CA ALA A 126 8.10 -15.40 10.89
C ALA A 126 8.76 -14.16 10.25
N SER A 127 9.49 -13.36 11.02
CA SER A 127 10.31 -12.26 10.47
C SER A 127 11.35 -12.76 9.48
N GLN A 128 12.03 -13.88 9.77
CA GLN A 128 13.03 -14.43 8.86
C GLN A 128 12.40 -14.91 7.54
N ARG A 129 11.27 -15.62 7.61
CA ARG A 129 10.52 -16.06 6.41
C ARG A 129 10.04 -14.88 5.58
N LEU A 130 9.49 -13.84 6.21
CA LEU A 130 9.04 -12.63 5.52
C LEU A 130 10.19 -11.92 4.82
N ALA A 131 11.35 -11.81 5.48
CA ALA A 131 12.54 -11.21 4.88
C ALA A 131 13.01 -11.99 3.64
N GLU A 132 12.91 -13.32 3.64
CA GLU A 132 13.19 -14.14 2.46
C GLU A 132 12.20 -13.88 1.32
N ARG A 133 10.90 -13.79 1.61
CA ARG A 133 9.88 -13.48 0.60
C ARG A 133 10.09 -12.11 -0.05
N VAL A 134 10.37 -11.08 0.75
CA VAL A 134 10.64 -9.72 0.26
C VAL A 134 11.86 -9.70 -0.67
N ARG A 135 12.93 -10.44 -0.32
CA ARG A 135 14.13 -10.56 -1.18
C ARG A 135 13.82 -11.27 -2.50
N ALA A 136 12.99 -12.30 -2.48
CA ALA A 136 12.62 -13.05 -3.68
C ALA A 136 11.81 -12.19 -4.67
N GLN A 137 10.91 -11.34 -4.19
CA GLN A 137 10.16 -10.42 -5.05
C GLN A 137 11.04 -9.31 -5.65
N GLY A 138 11.95 -8.71 -4.87
CA GLY A 138 12.87 -7.68 -5.36
C GLY A 138 13.91 -8.16 -6.38
N SER A 139 14.03 -9.48 -6.59
CA SER A 139 14.97 -10.10 -7.54
C SER A 139 14.33 -10.48 -8.88
N SER A 140 13.01 -10.33 -9.02
CA SER A 140 12.29 -10.57 -10.27
C SER A 140 12.17 -9.26 -11.06
N SER A 141 13.25 -8.88 -11.75
CA SER A 141 13.28 -7.73 -12.66
C SER A 141 13.99 -8.07 -13.96
#